data_AF-A0A1E4GJV2-F1
#
_entry.id   AF-A0A1E4GJV2-F1
#
_cell.length_a   1.000
_cell.length_b   1.000
_cell.length_c   1.000
_cell.angle_alpha   90.00
_cell.angle_beta   90.00
_cell.angle_gamma   90.00
#
_symmetry.space_group_name_H-M   'P 1'
#
loop_
_entity.id
_entity.type
_entity.pdbx_description
1 polymer ?
#
loop_
_entity_poly.entity_id
_entity_poly.type
_entity_poly.pdbx_seq_one_letter_code
_entity_poly.pdbx_strand_id
1 'polypeptide(L)'
;MIDKINLWLARLSSLVAGIAIVLMTIVAFVDVIGRKLNHPLDGAEEYVSLMLLIFFFGALPLVVRDDSHIRVGLLSDLYRPLATRIEKYFTCLVELLSLGVLTYMIFDQADRLARFGTLSVHFLLPMAPWVLLAAIFTAIATWFMAQVALDVLRGREVQSSSHHDKAE
;
A
#
# COMPACT_ATOMS: atom_id res chain seq x y z
N MET A 1 20.04 -11.99 -3.58
CA MET A 1 18.92 -12.54 -4.38
C MET A 1 17.59 -11.94 -3.94
N ILE A 2 17.35 -11.86 -2.62
CA ILE A 2 16.18 -11.20 -2.00
C ILE A 2 16.03 -9.73 -2.43
N ASP A 3 17.12 -8.98 -2.53
CA ASP A 3 17.07 -7.55 -2.91
C ASP A 3 16.55 -7.33 -4.34
N LYS A 4 16.89 -8.24 -5.26
CA LYS A 4 16.39 -8.18 -6.65
C LYS A 4 14.89 -8.44 -6.71
N ILE A 5 14.40 -9.41 -5.92
CA ILE A 5 12.98 -9.75 -5.81
C ILE A 5 12.21 -8.56 -5.24
N ASN A 6 12.70 -7.98 -4.15
CA ASN A 6 12.13 -6.79 -3.52
C ASN A 6 12.03 -5.61 -4.50
N LEU A 7 13.09 -5.36 -5.28
CA LEU A 7 13.09 -4.31 -6.29
C LEU A 7 12.05 -4.57 -7.39
N TRP A 8 11.89 -5.83 -7.78
CA TRP A 8 10.95 -6.24 -8.82
C TRP A 8 9.49 -6.09 -8.34
N LEU A 9 9.19 -6.53 -7.11
CA LEU A 9 7.89 -6.35 -6.47
C LEU A 9 7.54 -4.87 -6.30
N ALA A 10 8.51 -4.05 -5.87
CA ALA A 10 8.33 -2.62 -5.73
C ALA A 10 8.05 -1.94 -7.09
N ARG A 11 8.80 -2.29 -8.14
CA ARG A 11 8.56 -1.78 -9.49
C ARG A 11 7.22 -2.21 -10.06
N LEU A 12 6.82 -3.45 -9.82
CA LEU A 12 5.51 -3.94 -10.27
C LEU A 12 4.40 -3.15 -9.57
N SER A 13 4.50 -2.99 -8.26
CA SER A 13 3.55 -2.24 -7.44
C SER A 13 3.50 -0.76 -7.85
N SER A 14 4.66 -0.16 -8.15
CA SER A 14 4.76 1.25 -8.59
C SER A 14 4.11 1.45 -9.95
N LEU A 15 4.31 0.50 -10.86
CA LEU A 15 3.75 0.53 -12.21
C LEU A 15 2.24 0.32 -12.16
N VAL A 16 1.75 -0.63 -11.37
CA VAL A 16 0.32 -0.86 -11.17
C VAL A 16 -0.35 0.36 -10.55
N ALA A 17 0.20 0.91 -9.46
CA ALA A 17 -0.35 2.11 -8.82
C ALA A 17 -0.29 3.33 -9.76
N GLY A 18 0.82 3.54 -10.46
CA GLY A 18 0.97 4.62 -11.42
C GLY A 18 0.00 4.55 -12.60
N ILE A 19 -0.22 3.36 -13.16
CA ILE A 19 -1.23 3.17 -14.20
C ILE A 19 -2.63 3.39 -13.65
N ALA A 20 -2.93 2.87 -12.46
CA ALA A 20 -4.26 2.99 -11.84
C ALA A 20 -4.64 4.46 -11.59
N ILE A 21 -3.73 5.29 -11.07
CA ILE A 21 -4.02 6.71 -10.83
C ILE A 21 -4.18 7.51 -12.13
N VAL A 22 -3.39 7.19 -13.17
CA VAL A 22 -3.53 7.84 -14.49
C VAL A 22 -4.87 7.48 -15.12
N LEU A 23 -5.24 6.20 -15.12
CA LEU A 23 -6.54 5.75 -15.64
C LEU A 23 -7.70 6.34 -14.82
N MET A 24 -7.61 6.34 -13.49
CA MET A 24 -8.60 6.97 -12.62
C MET A 24 -8.80 8.45 -12.95
N THR A 25 -7.70 9.17 -13.20
CA THR A 25 -7.75 10.60 -13.56
C THR A 25 -8.42 10.80 -14.92
N ILE A 26 -8.11 9.96 -15.91
CA ILE A 26 -8.74 10.02 -17.24
C ILE A 26 -10.25 9.75 -17.11
N VAL A 27 -10.65 8.71 -16.39
CA VAL A 27 -12.06 8.37 -16.18
C VAL A 27 -12.79 9.51 -15.47
N ALA A 28 -12.21 10.07 -14.41
CA ALA A 28 -12.79 11.19 -13.69
C ALA A 28 -12.95 12.44 -14.60
N PHE A 29 -11.94 12.72 -15.43
CA PHE A 29 -12.00 13.85 -16.37
C PHE A 29 -13.08 13.65 -17.45
N VAL A 30 -13.17 12.44 -18.01
CA VAL A 30 -14.20 12.08 -18.99
C VAL A 30 -15.60 12.16 -18.36
N ASP A 31 -15.79 11.68 -17.13
CA ASP A 31 -17.08 11.77 -16.42
C ASP A 31 -17.49 13.23 -16.19
N VAL A 32 -16.56 14.10 -15.77
CA VAL A 32 -16.83 15.54 -15.58
C VAL A 32 -17.22 16.21 -16.90
N ILE A 33 -16.55 15.90 -18.02
CA ILE A 33 -16.91 16.43 -19.34
C ILE A 33 -18.26 15.87 -19.79
N GLY A 34 -18.49 14.56 -19.64
CA GLY A 34 -19.72 13.89 -20.02
C GLY A 34 -20.94 14.48 -19.31
N ARG A 35 -20.83 14.71 -17.99
CA ARG A 35 -21.87 15.39 -17.20
C ARG A 35 -22.18 16.79 -17.73
N LYS A 36 -21.19 17.55 -18.18
CA LYS A 36 -21.41 18.87 -18.80
C LYS A 36 -22.10 18.79 -20.16
N LEU A 37 -21.95 17.68 -20.87
CA LEU A 37 -22.58 17.42 -22.17
C LEU A 37 -23.92 16.68 -22.06
N ASN A 38 -24.51 16.56 -20.86
CA ASN A 38 -25.72 15.78 -20.55
C ASN A 38 -25.63 14.27 -20.88
N HIS A 39 -24.41 13.76 -21.02
CA HIS A 39 -24.12 12.33 -21.21
C HIS A 39 -23.12 11.89 -20.13
N PRO A 40 -23.58 11.70 -18.87
CA PRO A 40 -22.72 11.19 -17.80
C PRO A 40 -22.18 9.81 -18.17
N LEU A 41 -21.00 9.47 -17.66
CA LEU A 41 -20.40 8.18 -17.94
C LEU A 41 -21.08 7.11 -17.06
N ASP A 42 -21.77 6.16 -17.69
CA ASP A 42 -22.46 5.08 -16.99
C ASP A 42 -21.48 4.23 -16.15
N GLY A 43 -21.82 4.07 -14.88
CA GLY A 43 -20.99 3.31 -13.92
C GLY A 43 -19.65 3.99 -13.59
N ALA A 44 -19.48 5.29 -13.81
CA ALA A 44 -18.26 6.03 -13.48
C ALA A 44 -17.79 5.81 -12.04
N GLU A 45 -18.73 5.78 -11.08
CA GLU A 45 -18.42 5.52 -9.67
C GLU A 45 -17.79 4.14 -9.45
N GLU A 46 -18.24 3.14 -10.20
CA GLU A 46 -17.74 1.77 -10.09
C GLU A 46 -16.32 1.65 -10.64
N TYR A 47 -16.06 2.27 -11.79
CA TYR A 47 -14.71 2.37 -12.35
C TYR A 47 -13.75 3.08 -11.39
N VAL A 48 -14.17 4.22 -10.85
CA VAL A 48 -13.34 4.99 -9.92
C VAL A 48 -13.09 4.21 -8.64
N SER A 49 -14.10 3.53 -8.09
CA SER A 49 -13.95 2.70 -6.88
C SER A 49 -12.96 1.54 -7.08
N LEU A 50 -13.05 0.83 -8.21
CA LEU A 50 -12.13 -0.26 -8.54
C LEU A 50 -10.70 0.26 -8.79
N MET A 51 -10.55 1.38 -9.50
CA MET A 51 -9.22 1.97 -9.71
C MET A 51 -8.62 2.50 -8.41
N LEU A 52 -9.43 3.10 -7.54
CA LEU A 52 -9.00 3.56 -6.22
C LEU A 52 -8.55 2.38 -5.35
N LEU A 53 -9.29 1.25 -5.39
CA LEU A 53 -8.90 0.02 -4.72
C LEU A 53 -7.50 -0.44 -5.19
N ILE A 54 -7.31 -0.59 -6.51
CA ILE A 54 -6.05 -1.05 -7.09
C ILE A 54 -4.91 -0.09 -6.78
N PHE A 55 -5.15 1.22 -6.91
CA PHE A 55 -4.17 2.25 -6.61
C PHE A 55 -3.76 2.22 -5.14
N PHE A 56 -4.74 2.25 -4.23
CA PHE A 56 -4.51 2.28 -2.79
C PHE A 56 -3.71 1.06 -2.35
N PHE A 57 -4.19 -0.14 -2.69
CA PHE A 57 -3.52 -1.37 -2.32
C PHE A 57 -2.19 -1.57 -3.04
N GLY A 58 -2.09 -1.18 -4.31
CA GLY A 58 -0.83 -1.21 -5.06
C GLY A 58 0.22 -0.23 -4.53
N ALA A 59 -0.18 0.89 -3.92
CA ALA A 59 0.73 1.86 -3.31
C ALA A 59 1.18 1.45 -1.90
N LEU A 60 0.39 0.66 -1.16
CA LEU A 60 0.74 0.25 0.22
C LEU A 60 2.14 -0.37 0.36
N PRO A 61 2.57 -1.33 -0.50
CA PRO A 61 3.94 -1.86 -0.44
C PRO A 61 5.03 -0.81 -0.61
N LEU A 62 4.79 0.21 -1.44
CA LEU A 62 5.75 1.28 -1.67
C LEU A 62 5.87 2.16 -0.43
N VAL A 63 4.73 2.53 0.15
CA VAL A 63 4.71 3.33 1.38
C VAL A 63 5.44 2.60 2.50
N VAL A 64 5.12 1.33 2.76
CA VAL A 64 5.80 0.53 3.80
C VAL A 64 7.31 0.43 3.56
N ARG A 65 7.72 0.31 2.30
CA ARG A 65 9.14 0.27 1.94
C ARG A 65 9.83 1.63 2.15
N ASP A 66 9.23 2.72 1.70
CA ASP A 66 9.87 4.05 1.76
C ASP A 66 9.82 4.62 3.18
N ASP A 67 8.72 4.44 3.90
CA ASP A 67 8.53 4.86 5.29
C ASP A 67 9.41 4.07 6.28
N SER A 68 9.90 2.89 5.89
CA SER A 68 10.89 2.14 6.67
C SER A 68 12.20 2.92 6.92
N HIS A 69 12.49 3.92 6.08
CA HIS A 69 13.67 4.79 6.21
C HIS A 69 13.38 6.08 6.98
N ILE A 70 12.10 6.46 7.15
CA ILE A 70 11.66 7.76 7.69
C ILE A 70 11.00 7.57 9.07
N ARG A 71 11.57 6.74 9.94
CA ARG A 71 11.21 6.79 11.37
C ARG A 71 11.89 8.00 12.00
N VAL A 72 11.31 9.18 11.77
CA VAL A 72 11.66 10.41 12.47
C VAL A 72 11.36 10.15 13.93
N GLY A 73 12.40 10.11 14.76
CA GLY A 73 12.22 9.98 16.20
C GLY A 73 11.59 11.26 16.73
N LEU A 74 10.25 11.32 16.71
CA LEU A 74 9.49 12.42 17.30
C LEU A 74 9.82 12.62 18.79
N LEU A 75 10.35 11.58 19.45
CA LEU A 75 10.88 11.61 20.82
C LEU A 75 12.42 11.42 20.90
N SER A 76 13.13 11.19 19.79
CA SER A 76 14.56 10.85 19.87
C SER A 76 15.45 11.98 20.33
N ASP A 77 15.01 13.23 20.14
CA ASP A 77 15.75 14.41 20.59
C ASP A 77 15.65 14.64 22.11
N LEU A 78 14.72 13.96 22.81
CA LEU A 78 14.45 14.19 24.22
C LEU A 78 14.96 13.07 25.16
N TYR A 79 15.37 11.89 24.64
CA TYR A 79 15.67 10.71 25.47
C TYR A 79 17.00 10.00 25.17
N ARG A 80 17.51 9.25 26.17
CA ARG A 80 18.72 8.39 26.12
C ARG A 80 18.67 7.38 24.94
N PRO A 81 19.83 6.97 24.37
CA PRO A 81 19.91 6.09 23.20
C PRO A 81 19.35 4.66 23.38
N LEU A 82 19.07 4.22 24.62
CA LEU A 82 18.39 2.94 24.87
C LEU A 82 16.88 3.02 24.70
N ALA A 83 16.25 4.15 25.07
CA ALA A 83 14.80 4.31 25.01
C ALA A 83 14.32 4.38 23.55
N THR A 84 15.07 5.08 22.71
CA THR A 84 14.81 5.19 21.26
C THR A 84 14.88 3.83 20.54
N ARG A 85 15.76 2.94 20.99
CA ARG A 85 15.87 1.58 20.43
C ARG A 85 14.62 0.74 20.77
N ILE A 86 14.16 0.80 22.02
CA ILE A 86 12.95 0.09 22.47
C ILE A 86 11.70 0.60 21.76
N GLU A 87 11.58 1.93 21.63
CA GLU A 87 10.48 2.56 20.88
C GLU A 87 10.46 2.09 19.43
N LYS A 88 11.63 2.09 18.74
CA LYS A 88 11.74 1.59 17.37
C LYS A 88 11.30 0.14 17.23
N TYR A 89 11.70 -0.72 18.17
CA TYR A 89 11.27 -2.12 18.22
C TYR A 89 9.76 -2.25 18.41
N PHE A 90 9.20 -1.52 19.36
CA PHE A 90 7.78 -1.56 19.67
C PHE A 90 6.93 -1.07 18.49
N THR A 91 7.25 0.08 17.93
CA THR A 91 6.56 0.63 16.75
C THR A 91 6.64 -0.34 15.57
N CYS A 92 7.79 -0.95 15.33
CA CYS A 92 7.96 -1.93 14.26
C CYS A 92 7.12 -3.20 14.49
N LEU A 93 7.05 -3.69 15.73
CA LEU A 93 6.23 -4.83 16.10
C LEU A 93 4.73 -4.54 15.93
N VAL A 94 4.27 -3.37 16.39
CA VAL A 94 2.88 -2.93 16.28
C VAL A 94 2.47 -2.78 14.82
N GLU A 95 3.33 -2.17 14.00
CA GLU A 95 3.08 -1.97 12.58
C GLU A 95 3.05 -3.30 11.82
N LEU A 96 3.97 -4.24 12.10
CA LEU A 96 3.96 -5.59 11.52
C LEU A 96 2.69 -6.36 11.90
N LEU A 97 2.29 -6.32 13.17
CA LEU A 97 1.05 -6.96 13.64
C LEU A 97 -0.18 -6.36 12.98
N SER A 98 -0.24 -5.02 12.88
CA SER A 98 -1.37 -4.32 12.28
C SER A 98 -1.52 -4.67 10.79
N LEU A 99 -0.43 -4.68 10.03
CA LEU A 99 -0.40 -5.09 8.62
C LEU A 99 -0.73 -6.58 8.45
N GLY A 100 -0.25 -7.44 9.35
CA GLY A 100 -0.57 -8.87 9.35
C GLY A 100 -2.06 -9.14 9.58
N VAL A 101 -2.66 -8.49 10.58
CA VAL A 101 -4.10 -8.56 10.85
C VAL A 101 -4.90 -8.01 9.68
N LEU A 102 -4.48 -6.87 9.12
CA LEU A 102 -5.14 -6.27 7.96
C LEU A 102 -5.14 -7.22 6.76
N THR A 103 -4.02 -7.89 6.48
CA THR A 103 -3.91 -8.88 5.41
C THR A 103 -4.89 -10.03 5.64
N TYR A 104 -4.96 -10.57 6.85
CA TYR A 104 -5.92 -11.63 7.19
C TYR A 104 -7.37 -11.18 6.99
N MET A 105 -7.72 -9.98 7.46
CA MET A 105 -9.07 -9.42 7.31
C MET A 105 -9.50 -9.27 5.86
N ILE A 106 -8.57 -8.86 4.97
CA ILE A 106 -8.88 -8.68 3.54
C ILE A 106 -9.01 -10.03 2.84
N PHE A 107 -8.18 -11.03 3.18
CA PHE A 107 -8.35 -12.40 2.66
C PHE A 107 -9.70 -13.00 3.06
N ASP A 108 -10.06 -12.89 4.33
CA ASP A 108 -11.35 -13.35 4.86
C ASP A 108 -12.51 -12.59 4.21
N GLN A 109 -12.34 -11.29 3.93
CA GLN A 109 -13.32 -10.52 3.17
C GLN A 109 -13.46 -11.00 1.72
N ALA A 110 -12.37 -11.34 1.04
CA ALA A 110 -12.40 -11.88 -0.31
C ALA A 110 -13.11 -13.24 -0.36
N ASP A 111 -12.85 -14.12 0.61
CA ASP A 111 -13.53 -15.43 0.72
C ASP A 111 -15.04 -15.26 0.97
N ARG A 112 -15.43 -14.35 1.88
CA ARG A 112 -16.84 -14.02 2.08
C ARG A 112 -17.50 -13.54 0.78
N LEU A 113 -16.87 -12.60 0.06
CA LEU A 113 -17.41 -12.09 -1.20
C LEU A 113 -17.55 -13.19 -2.26
N ALA A 114 -16.60 -14.12 -2.31
CA ALA A 114 -16.66 -15.27 -3.21
C ALA A 114 -17.83 -16.20 -2.86
N ARG A 115 -18.05 -16.48 -1.57
CA ARG A 115 -19.16 -17.34 -1.10
C ARG A 115 -20.54 -16.72 -1.31
N PHE A 116 -20.67 -15.42 -1.04
CA PHE A 116 -21.94 -14.72 -1.21
C PHE A 116 -22.23 -14.33 -2.66
N GLY A 117 -21.25 -14.50 -3.57
CA GLY A 117 -21.40 -14.11 -4.97
C GLY A 117 -21.70 -12.62 -5.13
N THR A 118 -21.10 -11.77 -4.28
CA THR A 118 -21.43 -10.34 -4.26
C THR A 118 -21.03 -9.69 -5.58
N LEU A 119 -22.03 -9.10 -6.24
CA LEU A 119 -21.89 -8.42 -7.52
C LEU A 119 -21.86 -6.90 -7.32
N SER A 120 -21.21 -6.22 -8.25
CA SER A 120 -21.25 -4.76 -8.35
C SER A 120 -22.65 -4.26 -8.70
N VAL A 121 -22.96 -3.02 -8.35
CA VAL A 121 -24.30 -2.44 -8.44
C VAL A 121 -24.66 -2.13 -9.89
N HIS A 122 -23.70 -1.65 -10.67
CA HIS A 122 -23.93 -1.14 -12.02
C HIS A 122 -23.64 -2.21 -13.09
N PHE A 123 -22.45 -2.81 -13.08
CA PHE A 123 -22.05 -3.81 -14.07
C PHE A 123 -22.22 -5.27 -13.61
N LEU A 124 -22.74 -5.51 -12.40
CA LEU A 124 -22.92 -6.85 -11.83
C LEU A 124 -21.62 -7.67 -11.88
N LEU A 125 -20.47 -7.01 -11.70
CA LEU A 125 -19.18 -7.67 -11.72
C LEU A 125 -18.91 -8.38 -10.40
N PRO A 126 -18.37 -9.61 -10.40
CA PRO A 126 -18.00 -10.29 -9.18
C PRO A 126 -16.88 -9.50 -8.48
N MET A 127 -17.13 -9.07 -7.24
CA MET A 127 -16.19 -8.24 -6.47
C MET A 127 -15.05 -9.04 -5.85
N ALA A 128 -15.24 -10.36 -5.67
CA ALA A 128 -14.26 -11.27 -5.08
C ALA A 128 -12.84 -11.19 -5.68
N PRO A 129 -12.63 -11.25 -7.02
CA PRO A 129 -11.29 -11.18 -7.61
C PRO A 129 -10.56 -9.85 -7.34
N TRP A 130 -11.29 -8.74 -7.27
CA TRP A 130 -10.72 -7.42 -7.00
C TRP A 130 -10.22 -7.30 -5.55
N VAL A 131 -11.00 -7.81 -4.59
CA VAL A 131 -10.59 -7.84 -3.17
C VAL A 131 -9.48 -8.85 -2.93
N LEU A 132 -9.45 -9.96 -3.67
CA LEU A 132 -8.32 -10.90 -3.63
C LEU A 132 -7.02 -10.24 -4.12
N LEU A 133 -7.08 -9.44 -5.17
CA LEU A 133 -5.92 -8.67 -5.65
C LEU A 133 -5.41 -7.71 -4.57
N ALA A 134 -6.32 -7.00 -3.89
CA ALA A 134 -5.98 -6.17 -2.73
C ALA A 134 -5.32 -6.97 -1.59
N ALA A 135 -5.79 -8.20 -1.33
CA ALA A 135 -5.21 -9.11 -0.34
C ALA A 135 -3.76 -9.50 -0.68
N ILE A 136 -3.48 -9.74 -1.97
CA ILE A 136 -2.12 -10.06 -2.44
C ILE A 136 -1.19 -8.86 -2.25
N PHE A 137 -1.63 -7.64 -2.59
CA PHE A 137 -0.82 -6.45 -2.37
C PHE A 137 -0.56 -6.15 -0.89
N THR A 138 -1.53 -6.38 -0.01
CA THR A 138 -1.32 -6.24 1.45
C THR A 138 -0.41 -7.32 2.01
N ALA A 139 -0.45 -8.54 1.48
CA ALA A 139 0.53 -9.57 1.82
C ALA A 139 1.96 -9.17 1.41
N ILE A 140 2.12 -8.56 0.23
CA ILE A 140 3.41 -8.01 -0.22
C ILE A 140 3.89 -6.88 0.71
N ALA A 141 2.99 -5.98 1.12
CA ALA A 141 3.33 -4.93 2.08
C ALA A 141 3.78 -5.51 3.44
N THR A 142 3.05 -6.50 3.95
CA THR A 142 3.41 -7.22 5.19
C THR A 142 4.76 -7.91 5.07
N TRP A 143 5.08 -8.46 3.90
CA TRP A 143 6.39 -9.07 3.63
C TRP A 143 7.53 -8.05 3.71
N PHE A 144 7.36 -6.86 3.12
CA PHE A 144 8.34 -5.78 3.27
C PHE A 144 8.50 -5.37 4.73
N MET A 145 7.39 -5.25 5.47
CA MET A 145 7.43 -4.89 6.88
C MET A 145 8.14 -5.96 7.74
N ALA A 146 7.95 -7.23 7.42
CA ALA A 146 8.63 -8.33 8.11
C ALA A 146 10.16 -8.28 7.90
N GLN A 147 10.62 -7.90 6.71
CA GLN A 147 12.05 -7.70 6.45
C GLN A 147 12.61 -6.55 7.28
N VAL A 148 11.89 -5.42 7.35
CA VAL A 148 12.27 -4.27 8.18
C VAL A 148 12.36 -4.68 9.66
N ALA A 149 11.38 -5.43 10.16
CA ALA A 149 11.41 -5.95 11.53
C ALA A 149 12.63 -6.84 11.81
N LEU A 150 12.99 -7.70 10.86
CA LEU A 150 14.19 -8.55 10.96
C LEU A 150 15.48 -7.72 10.95
N ASP A 151 15.57 -6.66 10.16
CA ASP A 151 16.74 -5.80 10.13
C ASP A 151 16.90 -4.98 11.43
N VAL A 152 15.78 -4.52 12.00
CA VAL A 152 15.77 -3.88 13.32
C VAL A 152 16.22 -4.86 14.42
N LEU A 153 15.70 -6.10 14.41
CA LEU A 153 16.11 -7.21 15.30
C LEU A 153 17.59 -7.56 15.18
N ARG A 154 18.15 -7.51 13.97
CA ARG A 154 19.58 -7.77 13.72
C ARG A 154 20.48 -6.61 14.12
N GLY A 155 19.93 -5.48 14.55
CA GLY A 155 20.70 -4.31 14.94
C GLY A 155 21.46 -3.67 13.77
N ARG A 156 21.06 -3.96 12.52
CA ARG A 156 21.56 -3.22 11.36
C ARG A 156 20.91 -1.84 11.43
N GLU A 157 21.74 -0.81 11.58
CA GLU A 157 21.25 0.56 11.40
C GLU A 157 20.65 0.66 9.99
N VAL A 158 19.35 0.95 9.95
CA VAL A 158 18.65 1.31 8.71
C VAL A 158 19.39 2.53 8.18
N GLN A 159 20.16 2.31 7.12
CA GLN A 159 21.11 3.25 6.58
C GLN A 159 20.36 4.51 6.15
N SER A 160 20.42 5.55 6.98
CA SER A 160 20.05 6.91 6.61
C SER A 160 20.84 7.27 5.36
N SER A 161 20.18 7.32 4.21
CA SER A 161 20.75 7.91 3.01
C SER A 161 21.00 9.39 3.29
N SER A 162 22.23 9.70 3.70
CA SER A 162 22.77 11.05 3.66
C SER A 162 22.89 11.46 2.20
N HIS A 163 21.83 12.03 1.64
CA HIS A 163 21.86 12.76 0.38
C HIS A 163 21.21 14.14 0.60
N HIS A 164 21.80 14.91 1.50
CA HIS A 164 21.67 16.37 1.52
C HIS A 164 23.01 17.00 1.89
N ASP A 165 24.02 16.68 1.09
CA ASP A 165 25.23 17.48 0.97
C ASP A 165 25.53 17.57 -0.53
N LYS A 166 25.93 18.76 -0.98
CA LYS A 166 26.09 19.22 -2.38
C LYS A 166 24.85 19.85 -3.04
N ALA A 167 24.52 21.05 -2.56
CA ALA A 167 24.21 22.18 -3.44
C ALA A 167 24.57 23.48 -2.69
N GLU A 168 25.87 23.69 -2.50
CA GLU A 168 26.47 25.01 -2.67
C GLU A 168 26.56 25.31 -4.16
#